data_AF-A0A7S1SQZ3-F1
#
_entry.id   AF-A0A7S1SQZ3-F1
#
_cell.length_a   1.000
_cell.length_b   1.000
_cell.length_c   1.000
_cell.angle_alpha   90.00
_cell.angle_beta   90.00
_cell.angle_gamma   90.00
#
_symmetry.space_group_name_H-M   'P 1'
#
loop_
_entity.id
_entity.type
_entity.pdbx_description
1 polymer ?
#
loop_
_entity_poly.entity_id
_entity_poly.type
_entity_poly.pdbx_seq_one_letter_code
_entity_poly.pdbx_strand_id
1 'polypeptide(L)'
;MALPGELTPGAPEPHLPESFKRLQETERKVVASIEIVAQTMEELSKMGSANKEKTSELCRQYLENIRDTKLALNEAILNIPDGIPSKMSDYVCKFSAITAANKVDVTLQHLASMERVIAREVSGGGEGE
;
A
#
# COMPACT_ATOMS: atom_id res chain seq x y z
N MET A 1 18.09 -29.65 18.00
CA MET A 1 18.00 -28.18 17.82
C MET A 1 17.66 -27.94 16.37
N ALA A 2 16.42 -27.57 16.07
CA ALA A 2 15.95 -27.27 14.71
C ALA A 2 15.84 -25.75 14.54
N LEU A 3 16.28 -25.24 13.39
CA LEU A 3 16.30 -23.83 13.02
C LEU A 3 14.87 -23.34 12.71
N PRO A 4 14.55 -22.06 12.98
CA PRO A 4 13.24 -21.49 12.66
C PRO A 4 13.17 -21.15 11.16
N GLY A 5 12.44 -21.95 10.37
CA GLY A 5 12.27 -21.65 8.95
C GLY A 5 11.64 -22.72 8.05
N GLU A 6 11.47 -23.96 8.50
CA GLU A 6 10.75 -24.96 7.70
C GLU A 6 9.23 -24.76 7.80
N LEU A 7 8.64 -24.19 6.74
CA LEU A 7 7.20 -24.23 6.49
C LEU A 7 6.81 -25.67 6.14
N THR A 8 6.20 -26.37 7.09
CA THR A 8 5.63 -27.69 6.87
C THR A 8 4.44 -27.60 5.91
N PRO A 9 4.38 -28.43 4.84
CA PRO A 9 3.22 -28.48 3.97
C PRO A 9 2.08 -29.20 4.71
N GLY A 10 1.11 -28.43 5.20
CA GLY A 10 0.01 -28.93 6.02
C GLY A 10 -0.38 -28.03 7.20
N ALA A 11 0.28 -26.89 7.39
CA ALA A 11 -0.19 -25.88 8.35
C ALA A 11 -1.57 -25.34 7.90
N PRO A 12 -2.59 -25.31 8.77
CA PRO A 12 -3.83 -24.62 8.46
C PRO A 12 -3.49 -23.17 8.10
N GLU A 13 -4.04 -22.67 6.99
CA GLU A 13 -3.88 -21.27 6.57
C GLU A 13 -4.03 -20.38 7.81
N PRO A 14 -3.17 -19.37 8.01
CA PRO A 14 -3.31 -18.48 9.14
C PRO A 14 -4.71 -17.88 9.06
N HIS A 15 -5.61 -18.33 9.93
CA HIS A 15 -6.96 -17.82 10.03
C HIS A 15 -6.82 -16.35 10.41
N LEU A 16 -6.85 -15.47 9.41
CA LEU A 16 -6.74 -14.04 9.68
C LEU A 16 -7.87 -13.68 10.64
N PRO A 17 -7.55 -13.00 11.76
CA PRO A 17 -8.55 -12.62 12.74
C PRO A 17 -9.74 -11.95 12.05
N GLU A 18 -10.95 -12.17 12.55
CA GLU A 18 -12.16 -11.59 11.96
C GLU A 18 -12.07 -10.05 11.88
N SER A 19 -11.38 -9.43 12.83
CA SER A 19 -11.02 -8.01 12.82
C SER A 19 -10.18 -7.61 11.59
N PHE A 20 -9.24 -8.45 11.16
CA PHE A 20 -8.46 -8.21 9.94
C PHE A 20 -9.32 -8.34 8.69
N LYS A 21 -10.23 -9.32 8.63
CA LYS A 21 -11.17 -9.46 7.51
C LYS A 21 -12.08 -8.23 7.38
N ARG A 22 -12.60 -7.73 8.50
CA ARG A 22 -13.41 -6.50 8.54
C ARG A 22 -12.59 -5.26 8.12
N LEU A 23 -11.33 -5.17 8.54
CA LEU A 23 -10.43 -4.10 8.10
C LEU A 23 -10.17 -4.17 6.59
N GLN A 24 -9.92 -5.38 6.05
CA GLN A 24 -9.72 -5.58 4.61
C GLN A 24 -10.98 -5.25 3.81
N GLU A 25 -12.16 -5.58 4.31
CA GLU A 25 -13.42 -5.17 3.69
C GLU A 25 -13.57 -3.64 3.68
N THR A 26 -13.18 -2.99 4.78
CA THR A 26 -13.17 -1.53 4.89
C THR A 26 -12.20 -0.90 3.90
N GLU A 27 -11.00 -1.46 3.75
CA GLU A 27 -10.01 -1.05 2.75
C GLU A 27 -10.58 -1.15 1.32
N ARG A 28 -11.26 -2.25 0.98
CA ARG A 28 -11.92 -2.38 -0.33
C ARG A 28 -12.99 -1.31 -0.57
N LYS A 29 -13.77 -0.95 0.45
CA LYS A 29 -14.77 0.13 0.35
C LYS A 29 -14.12 1.50 0.14
N VAL A 30 -12.97 1.75 0.78
CA VAL A 30 -12.17 2.97 0.53
C VAL A 30 -11.67 3.01 -0.91
N VAL A 31 -11.10 1.91 -1.42
CA VAL A 31 -10.64 1.83 -2.81
C VAL A 31 -11.80 2.07 -3.79
N ALA A 32 -12.96 1.42 -3.58
CA ALA A 32 -14.15 1.63 -4.40
C ALA A 32 -14.62 3.10 -4.39
N SER A 33 -14.48 3.82 -3.27
CA SER A 33 -14.79 5.26 -3.22
C SER A 33 -13.91 6.07 -4.16
N ILE A 34 -12.61 5.75 -4.21
CA ILE A 34 -11.64 6.43 -5.08
C ILE A 34 -11.97 6.15 -6.56
N GLU A 35 -12.34 4.91 -6.88
CA GLU A 35 -12.77 4.53 -8.24
C GLU A 35 -14.02 5.30 -8.69
N ILE A 36 -15.02 5.47 -7.81
CA ILE A 36 -16.21 6.28 -8.13
C ILE A 36 -15.84 7.74 -8.39
N VAL A 37 -14.91 8.30 -7.61
CA VAL A 37 -14.41 9.67 -7.83
C VAL A 37 -13.71 9.78 -9.19
N ALA A 38 -12.87 8.81 -9.54
CA ALA A 38 -12.20 8.79 -10.84
C ALA A 38 -13.21 8.74 -12.00
N GLN A 39 -14.23 7.88 -11.91
CA GLN A 39 -15.32 7.81 -12.90
C GLN A 39 -16.11 9.11 -12.98
N THR A 40 -16.36 9.76 -11.83
CA THR A 40 -17.05 11.06 -11.79
C THR A 40 -16.23 12.14 -12.50
N MET A 41 -14.91 12.19 -12.24
CA MET A 41 -14.00 13.11 -12.92
C MET A 41 -13.94 12.85 -14.42
N GLU A 42 -13.90 11.58 -14.83
CA GLU A 42 -13.92 11.20 -16.25
C GLU A 42 -15.22 11.67 -16.93
N GLU A 43 -16.38 11.47 -16.30
CA GLU A 43 -17.66 11.95 -16.83
C GLU A 43 -17.74 13.48 -16.91
N LEU A 44 -17.22 14.18 -15.90
CA LEU A 44 -17.18 15.65 -15.90
C LEU A 44 -16.19 16.24 -16.92
N SER A 45 -15.14 15.49 -17.27
CA SER A 45 -14.15 15.91 -18.27
C SER A 45 -14.70 15.95 -19.71
N LYS A 46 -15.87 15.35 -19.93
CA LYS A 46 -16.57 15.37 -21.22
C LYS A 46 -17.15 16.76 -21.48
N MET A 47 -16.33 17.65 -22.04
CA MET A 47 -16.68 19.03 -22.37
C MET A 47 -18.02 19.10 -23.12
N GLY A 48 -19.03 19.66 -22.46
CA GLY A 48 -20.36 19.91 -23.05
C GLY A 48 -21.29 18.69 -23.18
N SER A 49 -20.82 17.47 -22.90
CA SER A 49 -21.60 16.23 -23.03
C SER A 49 -21.67 15.39 -21.76
N ALA A 50 -21.23 15.94 -20.61
CA ALA A 50 -21.37 15.30 -19.31
C ALA A 50 -22.83 14.91 -19.05
N ASN A 51 -23.07 13.61 -18.86
CA ASN A 51 -24.39 13.09 -18.56
C ASN A 51 -24.73 13.38 -17.10
N LYS A 52 -25.57 14.40 -16.87
CA LYS A 52 -25.98 14.85 -15.53
C LYS A 52 -26.60 13.74 -14.69
N GLU A 53 -27.37 12.83 -15.30
CA GLU A 53 -28.00 11.71 -14.60
C GLU A 53 -26.94 10.71 -14.13
N LYS A 54 -25.99 10.37 -15.00
CA LYS A 54 -24.85 9.51 -14.66
C LYS A 54 -23.96 10.12 -13.58
N THR A 55 -23.64 11.41 -13.68
CA THR A 55 -22.86 12.12 -12.65
C THR A 55 -23.60 12.17 -11.31
N SER A 56 -24.91 12.45 -11.32
CA SER A 56 -25.73 12.47 -10.11
C SER A 56 -25.74 11.09 -9.44
N GLU A 57 -25.85 10.03 -10.22
CA GLU A 57 -25.84 8.66 -9.71
C GLU A 57 -24.47 8.29 -9.13
N LEU A 58 -23.36 8.63 -9.80
CA LEU A 58 -22.01 8.43 -9.27
C LEU A 58 -21.78 9.19 -7.95
N CYS A 59 -22.24 10.45 -7.87
CA CYS A 59 -22.19 11.22 -6.62
C CYS A 59 -23.02 10.57 -5.49
N ARG A 60 -24.20 10.01 -5.81
CA ARG A 60 -25.03 9.29 -4.83
C ARG A 60 -24.32 8.04 -4.33
N GLN A 61 -23.76 7.23 -5.23
CA GLN A 61 -23.01 6.02 -4.89
C GLN A 61 -21.78 6.34 -4.04
N TYR A 62 -21.06 7.42 -4.35
CA TYR A 62 -19.95 7.88 -3.54
C TYR A 62 -20.39 8.24 -2.10
N LEU A 63 -21.47 8.99 -1.96
CA LEU A 63 -22.00 9.41 -0.65
C LEU A 63 -22.49 8.22 0.19
N GLU A 64 -23.12 7.23 -0.44
CA GLU A 64 -23.52 5.98 0.22
C GLU A 64 -22.30 5.18 0.67
N ASN A 65 -21.34 4.94 -0.24
CA ASN A 65 -20.15 4.15 0.07
C ASN A 65 -19.28 4.80 1.16
N ILE A 66 -19.11 6.12 1.15
CA ILE A 66 -18.39 6.86 2.20
C ILE A 66 -19.12 6.79 3.54
N ARG A 67 -20.45 6.89 3.55
CA ARG A 67 -21.25 6.79 4.78
C ARG A 67 -21.08 5.42 5.41
N ASP A 68 -21.19 4.35 4.63
CA ASP A 68 -21.05 2.98 5.10
C ASP A 68 -19.63 2.69 5.58
N THR A 69 -18.62 3.21 4.86
CA THR A 69 -17.21 3.12 5.28
C THR A 69 -16.97 3.83 6.61
N LYS A 70 -17.53 5.04 6.79
CA LYS A 70 -17.42 5.78 8.06
C LYS A 70 -18.09 5.05 9.21
N LEU A 71 -19.28 4.48 8.99
CA LEU A 71 -19.96 3.67 10.01
C LEU A 71 -19.13 2.45 10.40
N ALA A 72 -18.61 1.70 9.42
CA ALA A 72 -17.76 0.54 9.65
C ALA A 72 -16.47 0.90 10.42
N LEU A 73 -15.83 2.01 10.08
CA LEU A 73 -14.64 2.51 10.80
C LEU A 73 -14.98 2.93 12.24
N ASN A 74 -16.07 3.66 12.43
CA ASN A 74 -16.50 4.08 13.77
C ASN A 74 -16.86 2.88 14.64
N GLU A 75 -17.57 1.89 14.12
CA GLU A 75 -17.81 0.64 14.82
C GLU A 75 -16.51 -0.10 15.15
N ALA A 76 -15.56 -0.14 14.21
CA ALA A 76 -14.26 -0.77 14.46
C ALA A 76 -13.45 -0.04 15.54
N ILE A 77 -13.53 1.29 15.61
CA ILE A 77 -12.84 2.14 16.60
C ILE A 77 -13.53 2.06 17.97
N LEU A 78 -14.86 2.10 18.02
CA LEU A 78 -15.64 2.05 19.26
C LEU A 78 -15.63 0.67 19.92
N ASN A 79 -15.43 -0.40 19.13
CA ASN A 79 -15.27 -1.77 19.65
C ASN A 79 -13.83 -2.09 20.05
N ILE A 80 -12.90 -1.13 20.03
CA ILE A 80 -11.59 -1.30 20.64
C ILE A 80 -11.82 -1.31 22.16
N PRO A 81 -11.57 -2.43 22.87
CA PRO A 81 -11.79 -2.48 24.30
C PRO A 81 -10.96 -1.39 25.00
N ASP A 82 -11.63 -0.63 25.87
CA ASP A 82 -11.03 0.33 26.81
C ASP A 82 -9.98 -0.38 27.66
N GLY A 83 -8.75 -0.46 27.17
CA GLY A 83 -7.71 -1.25 27.82
C GLY A 83 -6.83 -2.09 26.91
N ILE A 84 -6.91 -1.98 25.58
CA ILE A 84 -5.72 -2.27 24.78
C ILE A 84 -4.74 -1.15 25.14
N PRO A 85 -3.67 -1.41 25.93
CA PRO A 85 -2.60 -0.44 26.02
C PRO A 85 -2.20 -0.22 24.57
N SER A 86 -2.05 1.03 24.12
CA SER A 86 -1.42 1.32 22.85
C SER A 86 -0.11 0.54 22.82
N LYS A 87 -0.14 -0.71 22.34
CA LYS A 87 1.01 -1.48 21.94
C LYS A 87 1.49 -0.60 20.83
N MET A 88 2.47 0.24 21.16
CA MET A 88 3.12 1.16 20.26
C MET A 88 3.25 0.37 18.97
N SER A 89 2.51 0.77 17.94
CA SER A 89 2.49 0.01 16.71
C SER A 89 3.92 0.07 16.20
N ASP A 90 4.65 -1.05 16.28
CA ASP A 90 6.03 -1.16 15.81
C ASP A 90 6.12 -0.88 14.30
N TYR A 91 4.98 -0.67 13.63
CA TYR A 91 4.86 -0.18 12.27
C TYR A 91 5.80 0.98 11.98
N VAL A 92 5.86 2.01 12.83
CA VAL A 92 6.74 3.18 12.58
C VAL A 92 8.21 2.76 12.57
N CYS A 93 8.62 1.96 13.55
CA CYS A 93 9.97 1.42 13.65
C CYS A 93 10.31 0.52 12.46
N LYS A 94 9.40 -0.39 12.09
CA LYS A 94 9.55 -1.34 10.98
C LYS A 94 9.59 -0.62 9.64
N PHE A 95 8.71 0.34 9.41
CA PHE A 95 8.67 1.14 8.20
C PHE A 95 9.95 1.96 8.05
N SER A 96 10.44 2.58 9.13
CA SER A 96 11.72 3.30 9.13
C SER A 96 12.90 2.38 8.81
N ALA A 97 12.96 1.19 9.44
CA ALA A 97 14.01 0.21 9.19
C ALA A 97 14.01 -0.29 7.73
N ILE A 98 12.84 -0.63 7.18
CA ILE A 98 12.70 -1.03 5.76
C ILE A 98 13.14 0.10 4.83
N THR A 99 12.72 1.33 5.13
CA THR A 99 13.10 2.51 4.34
C THR A 99 14.61 2.74 4.38
N ALA A 100 15.25 2.57 5.55
CA ALA A 100 16.69 2.68 5.69
C ALA A 100 17.43 1.59 4.90
N ALA A 101 16.96 0.34 4.96
CA ALA A 101 17.52 -0.76 4.17
C ALA A 101 17.44 -0.48 2.67
N ASN A 102 16.28 -0.04 2.17
CA ASN A 102 16.10 0.30 0.76
C ASN A 102 17.04 1.44 0.30
N LYS A 103 17.30 2.44 1.17
CA LYS A 103 18.26 3.51 0.86
C LYS A 103 19.69 2.97 0.73
N VAL A 104 20.08 2.02 1.58
CA VAL A 104 21.39 1.36 1.49
C VAL A 104 21.48 0.56 0.19
N ASP A 105 20.46 -0.21 -0.16
CA ASP A 105 20.43 -0.98 -1.41
C ASP A 105 20.58 -0.09 -2.65
N VAL A 106 19.87 1.04 -2.69
CA VAL A 106 20.00 2.02 -3.78
C VAL A 106 21.44 2.58 -3.84
N THR A 107 22.03 2.90 -2.68
CA THR A 107 23.41 3.40 -2.62
C THR A 107 24.42 2.37 -3.12
N LEU A 108 24.23 1.08 -2.77
CA LEU A 108 25.06 -0.02 -3.27
C LEU A 108 24.93 -0.18 -4.80
N GLN A 109 23.72 -0.04 -5.34
CA GLN A 109 23.52 -0.08 -6.80
C GLN A 109 24.24 1.06 -7.51
N HIS A 110 24.25 2.27 -6.93
CA HIS A 110 25.00 3.40 -7.46
C HIS A 110 26.51 3.16 -7.40
N LEU A 111 27.04 2.68 -6.27
CA LEU A 111 28.45 2.31 -6.11
C LEU A 111 28.88 1.26 -7.15
N ALA A 112 28.12 0.17 -7.28
CA ALA A 112 28.40 -0.87 -8.26
C ALA A 112 28.33 -0.34 -9.71
N SER A 113 27.55 0.70 -9.96
CA SER A 113 27.50 1.37 -11.27
C SER A 113 28.73 2.24 -11.50
N MET A 114 29.19 2.97 -10.48
CA MET A 114 30.42 3.77 -10.55
C MET A 114 31.66 2.89 -10.73
N GLU A 115 31.76 1.78 -10.00
CA GLU A 115 32.83 0.80 -10.16
C GLU A 115 32.88 0.23 -11.59
N ARG A 116 31.72 -0.07 -12.18
CA ARG A 116 31.63 -0.51 -13.58
C ARG A 116 32.11 0.56 -14.57
N VAL A 117 31.83 1.84 -14.31
CA VAL A 117 32.34 2.95 -15.15
C VAL A 117 33.84 3.05 -15.01
N ILE A 118 34.38 3.08 -13.78
CA ILE A 118 35.82 3.15 -13.55
C ILE A 118 36.55 1.96 -14.19
N ALA A 119 36.03 0.74 -14.03
CA ALA A 119 36.62 -0.44 -14.64
C ALA A 119 36.67 -0.36 -16.17
N ARG A 120 35.68 0.27 -16.81
CA ARG A 120 35.68 0.52 -18.26
C ARG A 120 36.73 1.54 -18.67
N GLU A 121 36.83 2.67 -17.96
CA GLU A 121 37.82 3.71 -18.25
C GLU A 121 39.25 3.20 -18.04
N VAL A 122 39.49 2.43 -16.98
CA VAL A 122 40.80 1.81 -16.70
C VAL A 122 41.15 0.74 -17.73
N SER A 123 40.16 0.00 -18.25
CA SER A 123 40.39 -1.01 -19.31
C SER A 123 40.50 -0.39 -20.72
N GLY A 124 40.02 0.83 -20.93
CA GLY A 124 40.07 1.56 -22.20
C GLY A 124 41.32 2.43 -22.40
N GLY A 125 42.12 2.67 -21.37
CA GLY A 125 43.32 3.51 -21.42
C GLY A 125 44.59 2.83 -21.96
N GLY A 126 44.49 1.69 -22.66
CA GLY A 126 45.62 0.86 -23.09
C GLY A 126 45.94 0.86 -24.59
N GLU A 127 45.18 1.55 -25.43
CA GLU A 127 45.42 1.59 -26.89
C GLU A 127 45.67 3.03 -27.35
N GLY A 128 46.90 3.51 -27.20
CA GLY A 128 47.25 4.83 -27.70
C GLY A 128 48.61 5.37 -27.24
N GLU A 129 49.69 4.64 -27.47
CA GLU A 129 51.03 5.17 -27.81
C GLU A 129 51.91 4.08 -28.44
#